data_AF-A0A8T4RD71-F1
#
_entry.id   AF-A0A8T4RD71-F1
#
_cell.length_a   1.000
_cell.length_b   1.000
_cell.length_c   1.000
_cell.angle_alpha   90.00
_cell.angle_beta   90.00
_cell.angle_gamma   90.00
#
_symmetry.space_group_name_H-M   'P 1'
#
loop_
_entity.id
_entity.type
_entity.pdbx_description
1 polymer ?
#
loop_
_entity_poly.entity_id
_entity_poly.type
_entity_poly.pdbx_seq_one_letter_code
_entity_poly.pdbx_strand_id
1 'polypeptide(L)'
;MKSYYTMRRTVFLLLLLSIILILSGTVYADPCSDFFGRSGVTIGIIGASNDVSQSYDAFLKQLCPETTFVNKAVGSASPQKQLAEQLPHFLTNPVDLLIINPSGNGVCDATGGYKEAVKDILFRVKDQSPDTKTVLLTVSPRAGAAGQNNDCVKKFNTEVLTTTNEYNADFIVDIYPILEDPLGSGYCGYCGADRLHWTRFGDKRVALTIFYNVFKGVSPPAEEMSTPPAGGATKGTPSATTEPTAPPATTPLISQNCNNQQRCKEIDEAWLKLGFKGDQVWVPGKGWYDKSQVYGGTIIPSSSPIQDVKLGTVTINSIADEQMKIDIQKGKYDLPFLVKVENVARELGINPIHLMAVMRFESAGTFDPAKQNPTTKATGLIQFLDKSAAAVGTTKDELKQMTQVQQMDFVQKYFQQFTLRPNNLGDVAMAVIWPKAIGKSDSYVLFSEGSGAYSANKKLDRDDDGDVERSEYVEFVQKNANYNYNLQSIFK
;
A
#
# COMPACT_ATOMS: atom_id res chain seq x y z
N MET A 1 -71.88 -7.26 11.09
CA MET A 1 -70.56 -7.44 11.74
C MET A 1 -69.65 -8.45 11.01
N LYS A 2 -70.01 -9.75 10.85
CA LYS A 2 -69.10 -10.79 10.29
C LYS A 2 -68.32 -10.37 9.02
N SER A 3 -68.98 -9.79 8.00
CA SER A 3 -68.33 -9.42 6.72
C SER A 3 -67.09 -8.49 6.87
N TYR A 4 -67.17 -7.48 7.74
CA TYR A 4 -66.06 -6.54 7.97
C TYR A 4 -64.81 -7.20 8.56
N TYR A 5 -64.96 -8.29 9.33
CA TYR A 5 -63.85 -9.05 9.88
C TYR A 5 -63.17 -9.92 8.81
N THR A 6 -63.95 -10.53 7.90
CA THR A 6 -63.41 -11.30 6.77
C THR A 6 -62.60 -10.40 5.84
N MET A 7 -63.16 -9.24 5.46
CA MET A 7 -62.51 -8.31 4.52
C MET A 7 -61.17 -7.79 5.06
N ARG A 8 -61.11 -7.42 6.36
CA ARG A 8 -59.85 -7.05 7.02
C ARG A 8 -58.84 -8.20 7.03
N ARG A 9 -59.26 -9.45 7.30
CA ARG A 9 -58.34 -10.61 7.25
C ARG A 9 -57.76 -10.84 5.86
N THR A 10 -58.56 -10.77 4.79
CA THR A 10 -58.05 -10.97 3.42
C THR A 10 -57.07 -9.86 3.01
N VAL A 11 -57.36 -8.60 3.32
CA VAL A 11 -56.45 -7.48 3.04
C VAL A 11 -55.15 -7.60 3.85
N PHE A 12 -55.23 -8.00 5.13
CA PHE A 12 -54.05 -8.19 5.97
C PHE A 12 -53.21 -9.41 5.55
N LEU A 13 -53.84 -10.48 5.04
CA LEU A 13 -53.15 -11.63 4.43
C LEU A 13 -52.47 -11.27 3.10
N LEU A 14 -53.11 -10.45 2.26
CA LEU A 14 -52.50 -9.96 1.01
C LEU A 14 -51.35 -8.99 1.29
N LEU A 15 -51.45 -8.15 2.32
CA LEU A 15 -50.33 -7.33 2.81
C LEU A 15 -49.21 -8.18 3.41
N LEU A 16 -49.52 -9.23 4.17
CA LEU A 16 -48.50 -10.17 4.64
C LEU A 16 -47.85 -10.94 3.50
N LEU A 17 -48.60 -11.37 2.47
CA LEU A 17 -48.05 -12.03 1.29
C LEU A 17 -47.20 -11.09 0.44
N SER A 18 -47.57 -9.80 0.28
CA SER A 18 -46.72 -8.84 -0.42
C SER A 18 -45.49 -8.45 0.40
N ILE A 19 -45.61 -8.29 1.72
CA ILE A 19 -44.46 -8.07 2.62
C ILE A 19 -43.54 -9.30 2.62
N ILE A 20 -44.07 -10.53 2.62
CA ILE A 20 -43.28 -11.76 2.49
C ILE A 20 -42.63 -11.82 1.11
N LEU A 21 -43.31 -11.48 0.01
CA LEU A 21 -42.72 -11.41 -1.33
C LEU A 21 -41.71 -10.27 -1.51
N ILE A 22 -41.73 -9.24 -0.65
CA ILE A 22 -40.71 -8.18 -0.59
C ILE A 22 -39.51 -8.63 0.27
N LEU A 23 -39.74 -9.38 1.36
CA LEU A 23 -38.69 -9.89 2.25
C LEU A 23 -37.99 -11.16 1.74
N SER A 24 -38.70 -12.02 1.00
CA SER A 24 -38.12 -13.06 0.14
C SER A 24 -37.86 -12.55 -1.28
N GLY A 25 -38.12 -11.26 -1.52
CA GLY A 25 -37.90 -10.55 -2.78
C GLY A 25 -36.45 -10.14 -3.03
N THR A 26 -35.53 -10.61 -2.18
CA THR A 26 -34.11 -10.73 -2.55
C THR A 26 -33.98 -11.82 -3.61
N VAL A 27 -34.37 -11.48 -4.85
CA VAL A 27 -33.62 -11.95 -6.01
C VAL A 27 -32.16 -11.67 -5.67
N TYR A 28 -31.36 -12.72 -5.53
CA TYR A 28 -29.92 -12.58 -5.44
C TYR A 28 -29.46 -12.06 -6.80
N ALA A 29 -29.38 -10.73 -6.90
CA ALA A 29 -28.95 -10.06 -8.11
C ALA A 29 -27.50 -10.49 -8.36
N ASP A 30 -27.29 -11.24 -9.46
CA ASP A 30 -25.98 -11.74 -9.84
C ASP A 30 -25.05 -10.54 -10.05
N PRO A 31 -24.01 -10.33 -9.21
CA PRO A 31 -23.27 -9.08 -9.22
C PRO A 31 -22.53 -8.80 -10.53
N CYS A 32 -22.21 -9.86 -11.29
CA CYS A 32 -21.70 -9.75 -12.64
C CYS A 32 -22.79 -9.28 -13.62
N SER A 33 -23.97 -9.90 -13.60
CA SER A 33 -25.14 -9.44 -14.39
C SER A 33 -25.56 -8.00 -14.09
N ASP A 34 -25.53 -7.58 -12.83
CA ASP A 34 -25.78 -6.18 -12.42
C ASP A 34 -24.77 -5.23 -13.07
N PHE A 35 -23.48 -5.56 -13.02
CA PHE A 35 -22.40 -4.75 -13.58
C PHE A 35 -22.50 -4.60 -15.10
N PHE A 36 -22.97 -5.63 -15.80
CA PHE A 36 -23.25 -5.57 -17.25
C PHE A 36 -24.68 -5.09 -17.58
N GLY A 37 -25.53 -4.84 -16.59
CA GLY A 37 -26.93 -4.44 -16.77
C GLY A 37 -27.82 -5.48 -17.46
N ARG A 38 -27.39 -6.75 -17.53
CA ARG A 38 -28.08 -7.85 -18.22
C ARG A 38 -27.74 -9.21 -17.62
N SER A 39 -28.68 -10.15 -17.66
CA SER A 39 -28.40 -11.56 -17.37
C SER A 39 -27.69 -12.27 -18.54
N GLY A 40 -27.21 -13.49 -18.29
CA GLY A 40 -26.49 -14.29 -19.30
C GLY A 40 -25.10 -13.74 -19.61
N VAL A 41 -24.39 -13.27 -18.58
CA VAL A 41 -22.99 -12.83 -18.67
C VAL A 41 -22.08 -14.04 -18.88
N THR A 42 -21.05 -13.84 -19.69
CA THR A 42 -20.03 -14.83 -20.03
C THR A 42 -18.65 -14.34 -19.59
N ILE A 43 -17.92 -15.15 -18.83
CA ILE A 43 -16.56 -14.82 -18.38
C ILE A 43 -15.58 -15.88 -18.87
N GLY A 44 -14.64 -15.45 -19.72
CA GLY A 44 -13.50 -16.25 -20.15
C GLY A 44 -12.35 -16.20 -19.15
N ILE A 45 -11.55 -17.27 -19.08
CA ILE A 45 -10.29 -17.30 -18.34
C ILE A 45 -9.18 -17.87 -19.23
N ILE A 46 -8.09 -17.13 -19.41
CA ILE A 46 -6.80 -17.67 -19.88
C ILE A 46 -5.76 -17.59 -18.76
N GLY A 47 -4.91 -18.61 -18.67
CA GLY A 47 -4.09 -18.81 -17.48
C GLY A 47 -3.21 -20.06 -17.52
N ALA A 48 -2.68 -20.41 -16.35
CA ALA A 48 -1.79 -21.54 -16.15
C ALA A 48 -2.31 -22.50 -15.05
N SER A 49 -1.41 -23.23 -14.38
CA SER A 49 -1.75 -24.27 -13.42
C SER A 49 -2.52 -23.79 -12.18
N ASN A 50 -2.42 -22.52 -11.81
CA ASN A 50 -3.24 -21.91 -10.76
C ASN A 50 -4.70 -21.77 -11.18
N ASP A 51 -4.92 -21.32 -12.42
CA ASP A 51 -6.25 -21.06 -12.96
C ASP A 51 -6.98 -22.35 -13.37
N VAL A 52 -6.25 -23.48 -13.50
CA VAL A 52 -6.81 -24.84 -13.65
C VAL A 52 -7.43 -25.37 -12.34
N SER A 53 -7.27 -24.66 -11.21
CA SER A 53 -7.80 -25.08 -9.91
C SER A 53 -9.34 -25.15 -9.88
N GLN A 54 -9.88 -26.31 -9.50
CA GLN A 54 -11.33 -26.50 -9.33
C GLN A 54 -11.91 -25.60 -8.23
N SER A 55 -11.13 -25.21 -7.20
CA SER A 55 -11.61 -24.29 -6.18
C SER A 55 -11.67 -22.84 -6.66
N TYR A 56 -10.77 -22.40 -7.53
CA TYR A 56 -10.81 -21.06 -8.13
C TYR A 56 -12.08 -20.87 -8.97
N ASP A 57 -12.33 -21.83 -9.88
CA ASP A 57 -13.54 -21.92 -10.69
C ASP A 57 -14.83 -21.92 -9.82
N ALA A 58 -14.81 -22.62 -8.68
CA ALA A 58 -15.94 -22.70 -7.75
C ALA A 58 -16.18 -21.39 -6.97
N PHE A 59 -15.13 -20.66 -6.57
CA PHE A 59 -15.29 -19.37 -5.89
C PHE A 59 -15.80 -18.28 -6.83
N LEU A 60 -15.33 -18.25 -8.09
CA LEU A 60 -15.88 -17.33 -9.10
C LEU A 60 -17.38 -17.59 -9.34
N LYS A 61 -17.79 -18.86 -9.44
CA LYS A 61 -19.20 -19.26 -9.54
C LYS A 61 -20.02 -18.99 -8.28
N GLN A 62 -19.41 -19.03 -7.09
CA GLN A 62 -20.08 -18.62 -5.84
C GLN A 62 -20.33 -17.11 -5.79
N LEU A 63 -19.41 -16.31 -6.35
CA LEU A 63 -19.49 -14.86 -6.35
C LEU A 63 -20.40 -14.31 -7.46
N CYS A 64 -20.50 -14.99 -8.60
CA CYS A 64 -21.42 -14.67 -9.69
C CYS A 64 -22.18 -15.94 -10.17
N PRO A 65 -23.30 -16.33 -9.53
CA PRO A 65 -23.96 -17.62 -9.75
C PRO A 65 -24.65 -17.79 -11.10
N GLU A 66 -25.15 -16.72 -11.72
CA GLU A 66 -25.84 -16.76 -13.02
C GLU A 66 -24.88 -16.56 -14.21
N THR A 67 -23.59 -16.40 -13.93
CA THR A 67 -22.55 -16.13 -14.94
C THR A 67 -21.94 -17.42 -15.49
N THR A 68 -21.86 -17.51 -16.81
CA THR A 68 -21.27 -18.66 -17.51
C THR A 68 -19.75 -18.50 -17.62
N PHE A 69 -19.01 -19.29 -16.84
CA PHE A 69 -17.54 -19.31 -16.87
C PHE A 69 -16.99 -20.29 -17.91
N VAL A 70 -16.10 -19.80 -18.78
CA VAL A 70 -15.40 -20.57 -19.81
C VAL A 70 -13.91 -20.53 -19.52
N ASN A 71 -13.39 -21.54 -18.82
CA ASN A 71 -11.98 -21.63 -18.48
C ASN A 71 -11.19 -22.36 -19.59
N LYS A 72 -10.07 -21.76 -20.04
CA LYS A 72 -9.13 -22.32 -21.04
C LYS A 72 -7.68 -22.38 -20.53
N ALA A 73 -7.46 -22.18 -19.24
CA ALA A 73 -6.13 -22.29 -18.65
C ALA A 73 -5.50 -23.67 -18.86
N VAL A 74 -4.18 -23.72 -19.01
CA VAL A 74 -3.41 -24.94 -19.26
C VAL A 74 -2.15 -24.94 -18.41
N GLY A 75 -1.87 -26.06 -17.73
CA GLY A 75 -0.66 -26.23 -16.92
C GLY A 75 0.63 -25.81 -17.65
N SER A 76 1.50 -25.10 -16.93
CA SER A 76 2.77 -24.55 -17.42
C SER A 76 2.69 -23.56 -18.60
N ALA A 77 1.52 -23.03 -18.95
CA ALA A 77 1.41 -22.02 -20.00
C ALA A 77 2.06 -20.68 -19.60
N SER A 78 2.91 -20.16 -20.47
CA SER A 78 3.38 -18.77 -20.48
C SER A 78 2.45 -17.89 -21.33
N PRO A 79 2.58 -16.54 -21.32
CA PRO A 79 1.80 -15.66 -22.17
C PRO A 79 1.91 -15.99 -23.66
N GLN A 80 3.09 -16.41 -24.16
CA GLN A 80 3.24 -16.86 -25.55
C GLN A 80 2.37 -18.10 -25.84
N LYS A 81 2.26 -19.04 -24.89
CA LYS A 81 1.40 -20.22 -25.02
C LYS A 81 -0.09 -19.88 -24.90
N GLN A 82 -0.45 -18.95 -24.01
CA GLN A 82 -1.82 -18.44 -23.88
C GLN A 82 -2.28 -17.75 -25.18
N LEU A 83 -1.44 -16.88 -25.75
CA LEU A 83 -1.63 -16.21 -27.03
C LEU A 83 -1.83 -17.21 -28.19
N ALA A 84 -1.05 -18.30 -28.23
CA ALA A 84 -1.09 -19.28 -29.32
C ALA A 84 -2.21 -20.33 -29.19
N GLU A 85 -2.51 -20.80 -27.97
CA GLU A 85 -3.39 -21.97 -27.74
C GLU A 85 -4.72 -21.65 -27.05
N GLN A 86 -4.80 -20.57 -26.26
CA GLN A 86 -5.99 -20.28 -25.43
C GLN A 86 -6.80 -19.10 -25.97
N LEU A 87 -6.13 -17.99 -26.30
CA LEU A 87 -6.78 -16.77 -26.81
C LEU A 87 -7.60 -16.98 -28.10
N PRO A 88 -7.18 -17.78 -29.10
CA PRO A 88 -7.95 -17.96 -30.34
C PRO A 88 -9.36 -18.50 -30.12
N HIS A 89 -9.61 -19.21 -29.00
CA HIS A 89 -10.96 -19.61 -28.63
C HIS A 89 -11.87 -18.42 -28.37
N PHE A 90 -11.39 -17.41 -27.62
CA PHE A 90 -12.18 -16.23 -27.24
C PHE A 90 -12.31 -15.22 -28.38
N LEU A 91 -11.31 -15.11 -29.27
CA LEU A 91 -11.45 -14.31 -30.50
C LEU A 91 -12.48 -14.93 -31.47
N THR A 92 -12.70 -16.25 -31.40
CA THR A 92 -13.74 -16.96 -32.17
C THR A 92 -15.09 -17.01 -31.44
N ASN A 93 -15.09 -16.92 -30.10
CA ASN A 93 -16.26 -17.00 -29.22
C ASN A 93 -16.14 -15.88 -28.17
N PRO A 94 -16.48 -14.62 -28.51
CA PRO A 94 -16.31 -13.49 -27.61
C PRO A 94 -17.10 -13.66 -26.31
N VAL A 95 -16.56 -13.08 -25.24
CA VAL A 95 -17.12 -13.10 -23.88
C VAL A 95 -17.29 -11.67 -23.37
N ASP A 96 -18.16 -11.45 -22.38
CA ASP A 96 -18.36 -10.12 -21.78
C ASP A 96 -17.10 -9.64 -21.03
N LEU A 97 -16.38 -10.58 -20.41
CA LEU A 97 -15.13 -10.32 -19.72
C LEU A 97 -14.13 -11.47 -19.88
N LEU A 98 -12.87 -11.16 -20.13
CA LEU A 98 -11.76 -12.10 -20.19
C LEU A 98 -10.76 -11.82 -19.05
N ILE A 99 -10.64 -12.78 -18.13
CA ILE A 99 -9.61 -12.80 -17.10
C ILE A 99 -8.32 -13.36 -17.72
N ILE A 100 -7.22 -12.62 -17.56
CA ILE A 100 -5.91 -12.91 -18.13
C ILE A 100 -4.92 -13.03 -16.99
N ASN A 101 -4.61 -14.26 -16.59
CA ASN A 101 -3.50 -14.53 -15.67
C ASN A 101 -2.24 -14.86 -16.49
N PRO A 102 -1.26 -13.95 -16.61
CA PRO A 102 -0.04 -14.22 -17.39
C PRO A 102 0.84 -15.32 -16.76
N SER A 103 0.50 -15.79 -15.55
CA SER A 103 1.25 -16.73 -14.72
C SER A 103 2.63 -16.19 -14.32
N GLY A 104 3.57 -17.03 -13.91
CA GLY A 104 5.00 -16.66 -13.87
C GLY A 104 5.86 -17.53 -14.79
N ASN A 105 5.26 -18.29 -15.71
CA ASN A 105 6.00 -19.19 -16.59
C ASN A 105 6.72 -18.35 -17.66
N GLY A 106 8.04 -18.24 -17.55
CA GLY A 106 8.85 -17.40 -18.44
C GLY A 106 8.95 -15.92 -18.03
N VAL A 107 8.41 -15.51 -16.87
CA VAL A 107 8.45 -14.09 -16.42
C VAL A 107 9.87 -13.56 -16.18
N CYS A 108 10.84 -14.45 -15.92
CA CYS A 108 12.26 -14.09 -15.81
C CYS A 108 13.04 -14.21 -17.12
N ASP A 109 12.40 -14.48 -18.26
CA ASP A 109 13.13 -14.58 -19.52
C ASP A 109 13.60 -13.20 -20.01
N ALA A 110 14.92 -13.06 -20.18
CA ALA A 110 15.58 -11.84 -20.61
C ALA A 110 15.33 -11.51 -22.10
N THR A 111 14.71 -12.40 -22.89
CA THR A 111 14.34 -12.11 -24.29
C THR A 111 13.27 -11.01 -24.43
N GLY A 112 12.55 -10.67 -23.35
CA GLY A 112 11.46 -9.69 -23.37
C GLY A 112 10.14 -10.20 -23.97
N GLY A 113 10.16 -11.31 -24.72
CA GLY A 113 8.98 -11.86 -25.40
C GLY A 113 7.82 -12.27 -24.47
N TYR A 114 8.08 -12.42 -23.17
CA TYR A 114 7.03 -12.58 -22.16
C TYR A 114 6.10 -11.35 -22.11
N LYS A 115 6.68 -10.14 -22.00
CA LYS A 115 5.90 -8.90 -21.92
C LYS A 115 5.13 -8.63 -23.20
N GLU A 116 5.81 -8.75 -24.34
CA GLU A 116 5.19 -8.45 -25.63
C GLU A 116 4.03 -9.41 -25.93
N ALA A 117 4.08 -10.66 -25.47
CA ALA A 117 2.94 -11.58 -25.57
C ALA A 117 1.77 -11.21 -24.63
N VAL A 118 2.02 -10.68 -23.42
CA VAL A 118 0.94 -10.14 -22.56
C VAL A 118 0.27 -8.94 -23.23
N LYS A 119 1.05 -8.04 -23.84
CA LYS A 119 0.53 -6.91 -24.61
C LYS A 119 -0.24 -7.37 -25.85
N ASP A 120 0.30 -8.27 -26.65
CA ASP A 120 -0.34 -8.79 -27.88
C ASP A 120 -1.67 -9.50 -27.59
N ILE A 121 -1.79 -10.21 -26.45
CA ILE A 121 -3.08 -10.72 -25.97
C ILE A 121 -4.10 -9.58 -25.81
N LEU A 122 -3.77 -8.54 -25.05
CA LEU A 122 -4.68 -7.45 -24.71
C LEU A 122 -5.05 -6.61 -25.94
N PHE A 123 -4.07 -6.27 -26.77
CA PHE A 123 -4.30 -5.53 -28.02
C PHE A 123 -5.17 -6.34 -29.01
N ARG A 124 -5.00 -7.65 -29.14
CA ARG A 124 -5.88 -8.48 -29.99
C ARG A 124 -7.30 -8.57 -29.49
N VAL A 125 -7.52 -8.67 -28.17
CA VAL A 125 -8.88 -8.63 -27.61
C VAL A 125 -9.53 -7.28 -27.93
N LYS A 126 -8.81 -6.16 -27.75
CA LYS A 126 -9.34 -4.83 -28.06
C LYS A 126 -9.55 -4.54 -29.55
N ASP A 127 -8.76 -5.14 -30.43
CA ASP A 127 -8.90 -5.05 -31.90
C ASP A 127 -10.05 -5.92 -32.44
N GLN A 128 -10.18 -7.16 -31.95
CA GLN A 128 -11.02 -8.20 -32.59
C GLN A 128 -12.25 -8.59 -31.75
N SER A 129 -12.36 -8.09 -30.52
CA SER A 129 -13.50 -8.28 -29.63
C SER A 129 -13.66 -7.03 -28.72
N PRO A 130 -13.86 -5.82 -29.30
CA PRO A 130 -13.76 -4.55 -28.56
C PRO A 130 -14.74 -4.42 -27.38
N ASP A 131 -15.90 -5.08 -27.44
CA ASP A 131 -16.89 -5.12 -26.37
C ASP A 131 -16.47 -5.99 -25.17
N THR A 132 -15.53 -6.93 -25.37
CA THR A 132 -14.95 -7.75 -24.30
C THR A 132 -14.13 -6.89 -23.37
N LYS A 133 -14.49 -6.91 -22.08
CA LYS A 133 -13.69 -6.32 -21.01
C LYS A 133 -12.53 -7.23 -20.65
N THR A 134 -11.42 -6.65 -20.25
CA THR A 134 -10.16 -7.35 -20.00
C THR A 134 -9.69 -7.09 -18.57
N VAL A 135 -9.34 -8.17 -17.87
CA VAL A 135 -8.79 -8.12 -16.50
C VAL A 135 -7.42 -8.77 -16.52
N LEU A 136 -6.37 -7.96 -16.49
CA LEU A 136 -4.99 -8.43 -16.36
C LEU A 136 -4.66 -8.63 -14.88
N LEU A 137 -4.23 -9.84 -14.50
CA LEU A 137 -3.68 -10.08 -13.16
C LEU A 137 -2.18 -9.80 -13.14
N THR A 138 -1.67 -9.29 -12.01
CA THR A 138 -0.23 -9.34 -11.74
C THR A 138 0.22 -10.77 -11.46
N VAL A 139 1.53 -11.01 -11.40
CA VAL A 139 2.10 -12.34 -11.15
C VAL A 139 2.20 -12.57 -9.63
N SER A 140 1.77 -13.73 -9.14
CA SER A 140 1.90 -14.07 -7.71
C SER A 140 3.37 -14.17 -7.25
N PRO A 141 3.68 -14.02 -5.95
CA PRO A 141 5.06 -14.10 -5.44
C PRO A 141 5.71 -15.47 -5.71
N ARG A 142 7.04 -15.49 -5.90
CA ARG A 142 7.82 -16.68 -6.31
C ARG A 142 9.20 -16.81 -5.64
N ALA A 143 9.49 -16.11 -4.53
CA ALA A 143 10.77 -16.27 -3.86
C ALA A 143 10.99 -17.73 -3.40
N GLY A 144 12.22 -18.23 -3.54
CA GLY A 144 12.58 -19.60 -3.16
C GLY A 144 11.68 -20.71 -3.72
N ALA A 145 10.97 -20.45 -4.82
CA ALA A 145 10.44 -21.49 -5.70
C ALA A 145 11.54 -21.96 -6.65
N ALA A 146 11.54 -23.24 -7.02
CA ALA A 146 12.63 -23.83 -7.79
C ALA A 146 12.78 -23.15 -9.17
N GLY A 147 13.95 -22.58 -9.44
CA GLY A 147 14.27 -21.96 -10.73
C GLY A 147 13.52 -20.66 -11.05
N GLN A 148 13.08 -19.91 -10.03
CA GLN A 148 12.37 -18.63 -10.21
C GLN A 148 13.05 -17.51 -9.41
N ASN A 149 13.22 -16.32 -10.02
CA ASN A 149 13.69 -15.13 -9.31
C ASN A 149 12.52 -14.19 -9.04
N ASN A 150 12.28 -13.86 -7.76
CA ASN A 150 11.19 -12.96 -7.38
C ASN A 150 11.45 -11.49 -7.80
N ASP A 151 12.69 -11.09 -8.05
CA ASP A 151 13.01 -9.73 -8.52
C ASP A 151 12.48 -9.49 -9.94
N CYS A 152 12.46 -10.53 -10.79
CA CYS A 152 11.89 -10.45 -12.13
C CYS A 152 10.35 -10.29 -12.07
N VAL A 153 9.71 -11.00 -11.13
CA VAL A 153 8.27 -10.92 -10.83
C VAL A 153 7.92 -9.54 -10.32
N LYS A 154 8.65 -9.04 -9.31
CA LYS A 154 8.47 -7.67 -8.79
C LYS A 154 8.64 -6.64 -9.90
N LYS A 155 9.70 -6.74 -10.72
CA LYS A 155 9.93 -5.82 -11.86
C LYS A 155 8.77 -5.83 -12.86
N PHE A 156 8.31 -7.00 -13.30
CA PHE A 156 7.19 -7.09 -14.26
C PHE A 156 5.89 -6.53 -13.65
N ASN A 157 5.59 -6.86 -12.40
CA ASN A 157 4.41 -6.33 -11.71
C ASN A 157 4.47 -4.81 -11.54
N THR A 158 5.62 -4.25 -11.13
CA THR A 158 5.82 -2.79 -11.08
C THR A 158 5.66 -2.16 -12.45
N GLU A 159 6.17 -2.76 -13.53
CA GLU A 159 5.96 -2.26 -14.89
C GLU A 159 4.46 -2.25 -15.24
N VAL A 160 3.75 -3.36 -15.08
CA VAL A 160 2.29 -3.45 -15.31
C VAL A 160 1.50 -2.40 -14.52
N LEU A 161 1.84 -2.18 -13.25
CA LEU A 161 1.13 -1.26 -12.36
C LEU A 161 1.49 0.22 -12.56
N THR A 162 2.65 0.53 -13.15
CA THR A 162 3.10 1.92 -13.39
C THR A 162 2.95 2.37 -14.85
N THR A 163 2.89 1.43 -15.80
CA THR A 163 2.66 1.72 -17.23
C THR A 163 1.33 1.15 -17.72
N THR A 164 0.28 1.21 -16.90
CA THR A 164 -1.06 0.67 -17.17
C THR A 164 -1.60 0.98 -18.57
N ASN A 165 -1.41 2.22 -19.04
CA ASN A 165 -1.80 2.69 -20.38
C ASN A 165 -1.10 1.95 -21.53
N GLU A 166 0.08 1.34 -21.32
CA GLU A 166 0.78 0.55 -22.34
C GLU A 166 0.23 -0.88 -22.50
N TYR A 167 -0.57 -1.37 -21.56
CA TYR A 167 -1.16 -2.71 -21.58
C TYR A 167 -2.59 -2.71 -22.11
N ASN A 168 -3.27 -1.55 -22.17
CA ASN A 168 -4.61 -1.39 -22.75
C ASN A 168 -5.69 -2.34 -22.16
N ALA A 169 -5.53 -2.73 -20.89
CA ALA A 169 -6.52 -3.50 -20.14
C ALA A 169 -7.57 -2.58 -19.52
N ASP A 170 -8.84 -3.03 -19.44
CA ASP A 170 -9.90 -2.27 -18.74
C ASP A 170 -9.66 -2.27 -17.23
N PHE A 171 -9.12 -3.38 -16.69
CA PHE A 171 -8.78 -3.55 -15.29
C PHE A 171 -7.41 -4.22 -15.14
N ILE A 172 -6.63 -3.74 -14.18
CA ILE A 172 -5.42 -4.40 -13.69
C ILE A 172 -5.64 -4.73 -12.22
N VAL A 173 -5.47 -5.99 -11.85
CA VAL A 173 -5.77 -6.50 -10.51
C VAL A 173 -4.47 -7.02 -9.89
N ASP A 174 -3.99 -6.31 -8.86
CA ASP A 174 -2.78 -6.73 -8.16
C ASP A 174 -3.04 -7.88 -7.19
N ILE A 175 -2.64 -9.08 -7.58
CA ILE A 175 -2.74 -10.31 -6.78
C ILE A 175 -1.42 -10.65 -6.06
N TYR A 176 -0.36 -9.87 -6.26
CA TYR A 176 0.91 -10.11 -5.58
C TYR A 176 0.80 -9.92 -4.05
N PRO A 177 0.35 -8.77 -3.50
CA PRO A 177 0.35 -8.53 -2.05
C PRO A 177 -0.70 -9.34 -1.29
N ILE A 178 -1.82 -9.70 -1.93
CA ILE A 178 -2.85 -10.57 -1.30
C ILE A 178 -2.41 -12.04 -1.22
N LEU A 179 -1.34 -12.42 -1.93
CA LEU A 179 -0.72 -13.75 -1.90
C LEU A 179 0.65 -13.79 -1.21
N GLU A 180 1.28 -12.65 -0.93
CA GLU A 180 2.58 -12.59 -0.24
C GLU A 180 2.48 -13.05 1.22
N ASP A 181 3.57 -13.59 1.73
CA ASP A 181 3.72 -13.94 3.14
C ASP A 181 3.69 -12.69 4.04
N PRO A 182 3.22 -12.78 5.31
CA PRO A 182 3.13 -11.63 6.21
C PRO A 182 4.46 -10.96 6.60
N LEU A 183 5.62 -11.49 6.19
CA LEU A 183 6.93 -10.88 6.39
C LEU A 183 7.36 -10.01 5.19
N GLY A 184 6.59 -10.01 4.09
CA GLY A 184 6.91 -9.27 2.86
C GLY A 184 8.13 -9.82 2.11
N SER A 185 8.48 -11.09 2.37
CA SER A 185 9.75 -11.68 1.94
C SER A 185 9.74 -12.25 0.52
N GLY A 186 8.62 -12.14 -0.19
CA GLY A 186 8.44 -12.65 -1.54
C GLY A 186 7.98 -14.10 -1.63
N TYR A 187 7.77 -14.80 -0.51
CA TYR A 187 7.15 -16.10 -0.54
C TYR A 187 5.65 -15.95 -0.80
N CYS A 188 5.08 -16.86 -1.58
CA CYS A 188 3.63 -16.96 -1.69
C CYS A 188 3.09 -17.63 -0.42
N GLY A 189 2.64 -16.83 0.57
CA GLY A 189 2.14 -17.31 1.85
C GLY A 189 0.85 -18.12 1.76
N TYR A 190 0.16 -18.07 0.62
CA TYR A 190 -1.09 -18.78 0.34
C TYR A 190 -0.93 -19.88 -0.73
N CYS A 191 0.32 -20.22 -1.10
CA CYS A 191 0.65 -21.34 -1.96
C CYS A 191 0.94 -22.63 -1.16
N GLY A 192 0.96 -23.77 -1.86
CA GLY A 192 1.42 -25.04 -1.31
C GLY A 192 2.92 -25.08 -1.03
N ALA A 193 3.43 -26.25 -0.64
CA ALA A 193 4.83 -26.45 -0.27
C ALA A 193 5.85 -26.14 -1.40
N ASP A 194 5.41 -26.09 -2.65
CA ASP A 194 6.22 -25.69 -3.81
C ASP A 194 6.38 -24.16 -3.99
N ARG A 195 5.63 -23.36 -3.22
CA ARG A 195 5.58 -21.89 -3.28
C ARG A 195 5.17 -21.33 -4.65
N LEU A 196 4.51 -22.12 -5.47
CA LEU A 196 4.06 -21.77 -6.83
C LEU A 196 2.55 -21.94 -7.01
N HIS A 197 1.99 -23.04 -6.51
CA HIS A 197 0.59 -23.38 -6.72
C HIS A 197 -0.27 -22.87 -5.58
N TRP A 198 -1.33 -22.13 -5.90
CA TRP A 198 -2.25 -21.59 -4.90
C TRP A 198 -2.93 -22.72 -4.11
N THR A 199 -3.07 -22.52 -2.80
CA THR A 199 -4.01 -23.31 -2.00
C THR A 199 -5.43 -22.83 -2.27
N ARG A 200 -6.44 -23.59 -1.80
CA ARG A 200 -7.84 -23.12 -1.75
C ARG A 200 -8.01 -21.74 -1.07
N PHE A 201 -7.11 -21.33 -0.17
CA PHE A 201 -7.14 -19.98 0.40
C PHE A 201 -6.58 -18.92 -0.54
N GLY A 202 -5.55 -19.25 -1.33
CA GLY A 202 -5.06 -18.41 -2.43
C GLY A 202 -6.12 -18.23 -3.52
N ASP A 203 -6.74 -19.33 -3.96
CA ASP A 203 -7.86 -19.32 -4.92
C ASP A 203 -8.99 -18.38 -4.46
N LYS A 204 -9.42 -18.50 -3.19
CA LYS A 204 -10.47 -17.65 -2.61
C LYS A 204 -10.08 -16.18 -2.66
N ARG A 205 -8.85 -15.87 -2.25
CA ARG A 205 -8.33 -14.50 -2.21
C ARG A 205 -8.26 -13.88 -3.60
N VAL A 206 -7.75 -14.59 -4.60
CA VAL A 206 -7.70 -14.09 -5.99
C VAL A 206 -9.11 -13.88 -6.55
N ALA A 207 -10.03 -14.83 -6.37
CA ALA A 207 -11.41 -14.70 -6.82
C ALA A 207 -12.13 -13.50 -6.17
N LEU A 208 -11.95 -13.29 -4.86
CA LEU A 208 -12.46 -12.12 -4.14
C LEU A 208 -11.84 -10.81 -4.64
N THR A 209 -10.52 -10.74 -4.79
CA THR A 209 -9.82 -9.53 -5.24
C THR A 209 -10.20 -9.14 -6.67
N ILE A 210 -10.39 -10.10 -7.58
CA ILE A 210 -10.96 -9.82 -8.91
C ILE A 210 -12.40 -9.30 -8.76
N PHE A 211 -13.26 -10.02 -8.04
CA PHE A 211 -14.67 -9.68 -7.93
C PHE A 211 -14.92 -8.27 -7.37
N TYR A 212 -14.27 -7.94 -6.26
CA TYR A 212 -14.46 -6.65 -5.60
C TYR A 212 -13.83 -5.51 -6.41
N ASN A 213 -12.60 -5.66 -6.92
CA ASN A 213 -11.93 -4.61 -7.68
C ASN A 213 -12.66 -4.30 -9.01
N VAL A 214 -13.18 -5.33 -9.69
CA VAL A 214 -13.82 -5.19 -11.01
C VAL A 214 -15.31 -4.86 -10.91
N PHE A 215 -16.11 -5.67 -10.20
CA PHE A 215 -17.57 -5.54 -10.20
C PHE A 215 -18.12 -4.63 -9.10
N LYS A 216 -17.31 -4.31 -8.07
CA LYS A 216 -17.70 -3.40 -6.97
C LYS A 216 -16.85 -2.12 -6.88
N GLY A 217 -15.73 -2.03 -7.60
CA GLY A 217 -14.85 -0.85 -7.61
C GLY A 217 -14.15 -0.55 -6.28
N VAL A 218 -14.03 -1.56 -5.40
CA VAL A 218 -13.45 -1.44 -4.04
C VAL A 218 -12.57 -2.65 -3.75
N SER A 219 -11.78 -2.62 -2.67
CA SER A 219 -11.03 -3.81 -2.23
C SER A 219 -11.92 -4.79 -1.42
N PRO A 220 -11.60 -6.10 -1.37
CA PRO A 220 -12.34 -7.06 -0.55
C PRO A 220 -12.32 -6.73 0.95
N PRO A 221 -13.40 -7.04 1.70
CA PRO A 221 -13.39 -6.97 3.16
C PRO A 221 -12.31 -7.87 3.78
N ALA A 222 -11.59 -7.37 4.79
CA ALA A 222 -10.52 -8.11 5.47
C ALA A 222 -11.02 -9.43 6.10
N GLU A 223 -12.25 -9.44 6.61
CA GLU A 223 -12.94 -10.60 7.15
C GLU A 223 -13.08 -11.72 6.10
N GLU A 224 -13.48 -11.38 4.87
CA GLU A 224 -13.59 -12.35 3.77
C GLU A 224 -12.23 -12.86 3.29
N MET A 225 -11.18 -12.04 3.40
CA MET A 225 -9.80 -12.43 3.06
C MET A 225 -9.12 -13.24 4.17
N SER A 226 -9.71 -13.34 5.37
CA SER A 226 -9.14 -14.06 6.50
C SER A 226 -9.06 -15.58 6.30
N THR A 227 -8.16 -16.23 7.04
CA THR A 227 -8.04 -17.70 7.09
C THR A 227 -8.39 -18.21 8.48
N PRO A 228 -9.12 -19.34 8.61
CA PRO A 228 -9.21 -20.05 9.88
C PRO A 228 -7.80 -20.52 10.29
N PRO A 229 -7.41 -20.41 11.57
CA PRO A 229 -6.05 -20.75 11.99
C PRO A 229 -5.79 -22.27 11.89
N ALA A 230 -4.76 -22.64 11.14
CA ALA A 230 -4.21 -23.99 11.16
C ALA A 230 -3.29 -24.15 12.39
N GLY A 231 -3.68 -25.00 13.35
CA GLY A 231 -2.92 -25.22 14.57
C GLY A 231 -1.70 -26.16 14.37
N GLY A 232 -0.57 -25.81 14.97
CA GLY A 232 0.64 -26.65 14.99
C GLY A 232 1.82 -25.98 15.70
N ALA A 233 2.26 -26.55 16.83
CA ALA A 233 3.40 -26.08 17.64
C ALA A 233 4.77 -26.40 16.96
N THR A 234 5.97 -25.95 17.41
CA THR A 234 6.47 -25.66 18.77
C THR A 234 7.54 -24.55 18.83
N LYS A 235 7.83 -24.08 20.06
CA LYS A 235 8.83 -23.05 20.42
C LYS A 235 10.30 -23.47 20.20
N GLY A 236 11.17 -22.47 20.02
CA GLY A 236 12.63 -22.51 20.25
C GLY A 236 13.16 -21.11 20.59
N THR A 237 14.15 -20.98 21.47
CA THR A 237 14.68 -19.68 22.00
C THR A 237 16.23 -19.66 21.97
N PRO A 238 16.95 -18.54 22.27
CA PRO A 238 18.05 -18.09 21.41
C PRO A 238 19.46 -18.12 22.05
N SER A 239 20.47 -17.62 21.33
CA SER A 239 21.81 -17.30 21.88
C SER A 239 22.46 -16.09 21.18
N ALA A 240 23.39 -15.41 21.88
CA ALA A 240 24.27 -14.33 21.37
C ALA A 240 25.70 -14.88 21.07
N THR A 241 26.73 -14.15 20.60
CA THR A 241 26.99 -12.70 20.37
C THR A 241 27.69 -12.47 18.98
N THR A 242 28.69 -11.64 18.61
CA THR A 242 29.66 -10.67 19.22
C THR A 242 30.20 -9.67 18.14
N GLU A 243 30.93 -8.61 18.52
CA GLU A 243 31.72 -7.65 17.68
C GLU A 243 33.05 -7.30 18.41
N PRO A 244 34.00 -6.41 17.96
CA PRO A 244 34.19 -5.62 16.72
C PRO A 244 35.48 -6.08 15.93
N THR A 245 36.44 -5.35 15.28
CA THR A 245 36.93 -3.93 15.18
C THR A 245 37.89 -3.75 13.96
N ALA A 246 38.33 -2.53 13.58
CA ALA A 246 39.26 -2.26 12.44
C ALA A 246 40.22 -1.02 12.59
N PRO A 247 41.44 -1.03 11.99
CA PRO A 247 42.29 0.18 11.75
C PRO A 247 43.04 0.17 10.35
N PRO A 248 44.07 1.00 10.00
CA PRO A 248 43.89 2.31 9.31
C PRO A 248 44.92 2.74 8.19
N ALA A 249 44.71 3.95 7.59
CA ALA A 249 45.71 4.90 6.98
C ALA A 249 46.34 4.60 5.56
N THR A 250 46.82 5.54 4.69
CA THR A 250 47.00 7.03 4.67
C THR A 250 47.28 7.61 3.24
N THR A 251 47.46 8.96 3.09
CA THR A 251 48.22 9.73 2.00
C THR A 251 47.38 10.42 0.88
N PRO A 252 47.73 11.58 0.25
CA PRO A 252 48.43 12.81 0.68
C PRO A 252 47.61 14.14 0.45
N LEU A 253 48.22 15.30 0.76
CA LEU A 253 47.72 16.16 1.84
C LEU A 253 47.23 17.59 1.51
N ILE A 254 47.10 18.00 0.24
CA ILE A 254 46.61 19.36 -0.12
C ILE A 254 45.26 19.31 -0.83
N SER A 255 45.07 18.36 -1.77
CA SER A 255 43.76 17.94 -2.27
C SER A 255 43.03 17.02 -1.27
N GLN A 256 43.13 17.33 0.03
CA GLN A 256 42.55 16.54 1.14
C GLN A 256 41.68 17.36 2.12
N ASN A 257 41.71 18.70 2.05
CA ASN A 257 41.04 19.56 3.05
C ASN A 257 39.54 19.80 2.80
N CYS A 258 38.95 19.32 1.69
CA CYS A 258 37.50 19.37 1.45
C CYS A 258 37.04 18.08 0.74
N ASN A 259 37.43 16.94 1.31
CA ASN A 259 37.13 15.59 0.79
C ASN A 259 36.03 14.89 1.59
N ASN A 260 35.47 15.59 2.58
CA ASN A 260 34.31 15.20 3.37
C ASN A 260 33.43 16.45 3.49
N GLN A 261 32.13 16.31 3.19
CA GLN A 261 31.16 17.40 3.22
C GLN A 261 31.11 18.11 4.58
N GLN A 262 31.37 17.38 5.68
CA GLN A 262 31.49 17.93 7.02
C GLN A 262 32.73 18.83 7.19
N ARG A 263 33.87 18.48 6.59
CA ARG A 263 35.10 19.27 6.68
C ARG A 263 35.03 20.55 5.85
N CYS A 264 34.31 20.52 4.72
CA CYS A 264 34.00 21.73 3.97
C CYS A 264 33.09 22.67 4.80
N LYS A 265 32.03 22.13 5.44
CA LYS A 265 31.18 22.89 6.38
C LYS A 265 31.96 23.49 7.54
N GLU A 266 32.92 22.77 8.13
CA GLU A 266 33.78 23.30 9.20
C GLU A 266 34.61 24.53 8.75
N ILE A 267 35.07 24.53 7.49
CA ILE A 267 35.80 25.66 6.89
C ILE A 267 34.84 26.83 6.62
N ASP A 268 33.66 26.56 6.05
CA ASP A 268 32.65 27.59 5.79
C ASP A 268 32.10 28.21 7.10
N GLU A 269 31.93 27.40 8.14
CA GLU A 269 31.62 27.87 9.50
C GLU A 269 32.73 28.73 10.10
N ALA A 270 34.01 28.43 9.81
CA ALA A 270 35.12 29.27 10.26
C ALA A 270 35.09 30.65 9.58
N TRP A 271 34.80 30.71 8.28
CA TRP A 271 34.60 31.99 7.58
C TRP A 271 33.38 32.77 8.08
N LEU A 272 32.27 32.08 8.38
CA LEU A 272 31.08 32.69 8.99
C LEU A 272 31.38 33.25 10.39
N LYS A 273 32.13 32.52 11.23
CA LYS A 273 32.58 32.96 12.57
C LYS A 273 33.55 34.15 12.52
N LEU A 274 34.20 34.40 11.38
CA LEU A 274 35.05 35.56 11.12
C LEU A 274 34.28 36.79 10.59
N GLY A 275 32.96 36.71 10.44
CA GLY A 275 32.08 37.90 10.31
C GLY A 275 32.04 38.58 8.94
N PHE A 276 32.56 37.95 7.87
CA PHE A 276 32.60 38.56 6.53
C PHE A 276 31.26 38.54 5.78
N LYS A 277 30.39 39.48 6.17
CA LYS A 277 29.19 40.01 5.49
C LYS A 277 28.15 39.02 4.93
N GLY A 278 27.06 38.87 5.69
CA GLY A 278 25.70 38.92 5.14
C GLY A 278 25.31 37.73 4.27
N ASP A 279 25.19 37.95 2.97
CA ASP A 279 24.30 37.16 2.09
C ASP A 279 25.02 36.36 1.02
N GLN A 280 26.36 36.34 1.03
CA GLN A 280 27.19 35.63 0.05
C GLN A 280 28.02 34.49 0.68
N VAL A 281 28.45 33.55 -0.16
CA VAL A 281 29.34 32.43 0.19
C VAL A 281 30.43 32.24 -0.88
N TRP A 282 31.63 31.84 -0.48
CA TRP A 282 32.76 31.65 -1.41
C TRP A 282 32.81 30.22 -1.94
N VAL A 283 32.69 30.07 -3.26
CA VAL A 283 32.79 28.79 -3.95
C VAL A 283 34.23 28.63 -4.49
N PRO A 284 35.02 27.63 -4.01
CA PRO A 284 36.39 27.44 -4.46
C PRO A 284 36.52 27.33 -5.99
N GLY A 285 37.44 28.12 -6.56
CA GLY A 285 37.67 28.18 -8.01
C GLY A 285 36.58 28.92 -8.82
N LYS A 286 35.54 29.47 -8.19
CA LYS A 286 34.46 30.22 -8.87
C LYS A 286 34.21 31.63 -8.34
N GLY A 287 34.35 31.87 -7.03
CA GLY A 287 34.20 33.21 -6.43
C GLY A 287 33.08 33.32 -5.39
N TRP A 288 32.73 34.55 -5.00
CA TRP A 288 31.58 34.82 -4.11
C TRP A 288 30.26 34.74 -4.89
N TYR A 289 29.26 34.06 -4.32
CA TYR A 289 27.91 33.88 -4.87
C TYR A 289 26.84 34.16 -3.83
N ASP A 290 25.66 34.63 -4.25
CA ASP A 290 24.53 34.92 -3.35
C ASP A 290 23.90 33.62 -2.83
N LYS A 291 23.53 33.59 -1.54
CA LYS A 291 22.88 32.43 -0.90
C LYS A 291 21.62 31.96 -1.65
N SER A 292 20.84 32.88 -2.20
CA SER A 292 19.66 32.54 -3.00
C SER A 292 19.98 31.82 -4.31
N GLN A 293 21.16 32.03 -4.90
CA GLN A 293 21.62 31.32 -6.10
C GLN A 293 22.15 29.90 -5.78
N VAL A 294 22.57 29.66 -4.54
CA VAL A 294 23.05 28.36 -4.05
C VAL A 294 21.91 27.52 -3.47
N TYR A 295 20.93 28.15 -2.81
CA TYR A 295 19.89 27.47 -2.02
C TYR A 295 18.44 27.72 -2.49
N GLY A 296 18.20 28.74 -3.34
CA GLY A 296 16.90 29.00 -3.99
C GLY A 296 16.85 28.35 -5.37
N GLY A 297 16.43 27.09 -5.42
CA GLY A 297 16.78 26.19 -6.53
C GLY A 297 16.31 26.58 -7.93
N THR A 298 17.19 26.42 -8.92
CA THR A 298 16.84 26.22 -10.33
C THR A 298 17.90 25.34 -11.05
N ILE A 299 17.53 24.09 -11.29
CA ILE A 299 17.94 23.18 -12.39
C ILE A 299 19.45 22.87 -12.60
N ILE A 300 19.76 21.57 -12.59
CA ILE A 300 21.11 20.97 -12.70
C ILE A 300 21.54 20.81 -14.18
N PRO A 301 22.86 20.91 -14.46
CA PRO A 301 23.52 19.82 -15.19
C PRO A 301 24.95 19.48 -14.66
N SER A 302 25.48 18.26 -14.78
CA SER A 302 24.92 16.92 -14.54
C SER A 302 26.07 15.90 -14.47
N SER A 303 26.05 14.97 -13.52
CA SER A 303 26.85 13.73 -13.59
C SER A 303 26.16 12.53 -12.92
N SER A 304 24.84 12.46 -13.09
CA SER A 304 23.99 11.25 -13.06
C SER A 304 23.80 10.50 -11.72
N PRO A 305 22.56 10.03 -11.43
CA PRO A 305 21.40 10.90 -11.29
C PRO A 305 20.60 10.57 -10.02
N ILE A 306 20.61 11.47 -9.04
CA ILE A 306 19.53 11.50 -8.05
C ILE A 306 18.30 12.08 -8.76
N GLN A 307 17.22 11.29 -8.87
CA GLN A 307 15.97 11.79 -9.45
C GLN A 307 15.20 12.62 -8.41
N ASP A 308 15.49 13.91 -8.39
CA ASP A 308 14.52 14.91 -7.96
C ASP A 308 13.25 14.72 -8.79
N VAL A 309 12.14 14.41 -8.12
CA VAL A 309 10.86 14.24 -8.77
C VAL A 309 10.32 15.62 -9.15
N LYS A 310 10.71 16.06 -10.36
CA LYS A 310 9.94 17.06 -11.11
C LYS A 310 8.58 16.45 -11.49
N LEU A 311 7.68 16.39 -10.52
CA LEU A 311 6.26 16.38 -10.83
C LEU A 311 5.97 17.58 -11.75
N GLY A 312 5.10 17.37 -12.74
CA GLY A 312 4.46 18.48 -13.44
C GLY A 312 3.59 19.29 -12.49
N THR A 313 2.76 20.18 -13.03
CA THR A 313 1.88 21.04 -12.21
C THR A 313 0.97 20.19 -11.31
N VAL A 314 1.36 20.03 -10.03
CA VAL A 314 0.60 19.22 -9.06
C VAL A 314 -0.74 19.90 -8.80
N THR A 315 -1.83 19.15 -8.91
CA THR A 315 -3.18 19.65 -8.71
C THR A 315 -3.96 18.75 -7.76
N ILE A 316 -5.05 19.28 -7.19
CA ILE A 316 -5.97 18.49 -6.34
C ILE A 316 -6.50 17.26 -7.10
N ASN A 317 -6.65 17.35 -8.43
CA ASN A 317 -7.10 16.24 -9.28
C ASN A 317 -6.09 15.08 -9.37
N SER A 318 -4.79 15.37 -9.21
CA SER A 318 -3.71 14.36 -9.20
C SER A 318 -3.57 13.59 -7.88
N ILE A 319 -4.31 13.97 -6.82
CA ILE A 319 -4.34 13.19 -5.57
C ILE A 319 -5.10 11.89 -5.80
N ALA A 320 -4.59 10.77 -5.27
CA ALA A 320 -5.23 9.46 -5.36
C ALA A 320 -6.44 9.35 -4.42
N ASP A 321 -6.29 9.76 -3.16
CA ASP A 321 -7.29 9.66 -2.10
C ASP A 321 -8.31 10.82 -2.11
N GLU A 322 -9.61 10.51 -2.13
CA GLU A 322 -10.70 11.49 -2.12
C GLU A 322 -10.90 12.19 -0.75
N GLN A 323 -10.62 11.50 0.35
CA GLN A 323 -10.70 12.09 1.68
C GLN A 323 -9.61 13.16 1.88
N MET A 324 -8.43 12.99 1.27
CA MET A 324 -7.38 14.02 1.25
C MET A 324 -7.81 15.27 0.47
N LYS A 325 -8.52 15.12 -0.66
CA LYS A 325 -9.08 16.26 -1.41
C LYS A 325 -10.12 17.03 -0.59
N ILE A 326 -11.00 16.29 0.08
CA ILE A 326 -12.01 16.85 1.00
C ILE A 326 -11.35 17.58 2.18
N ASP A 327 -10.22 17.09 2.68
CA ASP A 327 -9.50 17.71 3.79
C ASP A 327 -8.68 18.96 3.38
N ILE A 328 -8.16 19.01 2.15
CA ILE A 328 -7.63 20.25 1.54
C ILE A 328 -8.74 21.29 1.38
N GLN A 329 -9.91 20.90 0.86
CA GLN A 329 -11.07 21.81 0.73
C GLN A 329 -11.55 22.34 2.09
N LYS A 330 -11.28 21.61 3.17
CA LYS A 330 -11.55 22.01 4.57
C LYS A 330 -10.38 22.76 5.22
N GLY A 331 -9.31 23.07 4.48
CA GLY A 331 -8.18 23.87 4.94
C GLY A 331 -7.30 23.20 6.00
N LYS A 332 -7.29 21.86 6.10
CA LYS A 332 -6.46 21.14 7.08
C LYS A 332 -4.98 21.09 6.71
N TYR A 333 -4.67 21.09 5.41
CA TYR A 333 -3.34 21.08 4.83
C TYR A 333 -3.44 21.42 3.34
N ASP A 334 -2.29 21.56 2.66
CA ASP A 334 -2.20 21.96 1.26
C ASP A 334 -1.36 20.97 0.41
N LEU A 335 -1.20 21.29 -0.88
CA LEU A 335 -0.38 20.49 -1.80
C LEU A 335 1.13 20.51 -1.44
N PRO A 336 1.75 21.65 -1.08
CA PRO A 336 3.11 21.68 -0.52
C PRO A 336 3.35 20.70 0.64
N PHE A 337 2.41 20.59 1.60
CA PHE A 337 2.50 19.61 2.67
C PHE A 337 2.50 18.17 2.13
N LEU A 338 1.54 17.81 1.28
CA LEU A 338 1.46 16.46 0.71
C LEU A 338 2.71 16.09 -0.10
N VAL A 339 3.27 17.00 -0.89
CA VAL A 339 4.54 16.78 -1.61
C VAL A 339 5.71 16.59 -0.64
N LYS A 340 5.75 17.32 0.49
CA LYS A 340 6.77 17.11 1.53
C LYS A 340 6.60 15.76 2.24
N VAL A 341 5.38 15.31 2.49
CA VAL A 341 5.10 13.98 3.08
C VAL A 341 5.52 12.85 2.13
N GLU A 342 5.20 12.96 0.84
CA GLU A 342 5.61 12.01 -0.20
C GLU A 342 7.14 11.85 -0.24
N ASN A 343 7.87 12.97 -0.20
CA ASN A 343 9.34 12.97 -0.18
C ASN A 343 9.90 12.35 1.10
N VAL A 344 9.41 12.76 2.28
CA VAL A 344 9.88 12.24 3.57
C VAL A 344 9.62 10.74 3.70
N ALA A 345 8.45 10.25 3.30
CA ALA A 345 8.14 8.83 3.35
C ALA A 345 9.03 7.99 2.41
N ARG A 346 9.25 8.50 1.18
CA ARG A 346 10.18 7.91 0.19
C ARG A 346 11.62 7.85 0.69
N GLU A 347 12.12 8.90 1.34
CA GLU A 347 13.45 8.92 1.96
C GLU A 347 13.57 8.01 3.21
N LEU A 348 12.45 7.73 3.88
CA LEU A 348 12.35 6.80 5.02
C LEU A 348 12.10 5.34 4.60
N GLY A 349 11.82 5.07 3.32
CA GLY A 349 11.43 3.74 2.84
C GLY A 349 10.05 3.26 3.33
N ILE A 350 9.20 4.19 3.78
CA ILE A 350 7.86 3.89 4.30
C ILE A 350 6.76 4.43 3.38
N ASN A 351 5.55 3.97 3.65
CA ASN A 351 4.35 4.39 2.92
C ASN A 351 3.91 5.82 3.37
N PRO A 352 3.71 6.78 2.46
CA PRO A 352 3.30 8.15 2.81
C PRO A 352 1.88 8.20 3.38
N ILE A 353 1.02 7.25 3.01
CA ILE A 353 -0.37 7.16 3.43
C ILE A 353 -0.43 6.64 4.86
N HIS A 354 0.43 5.69 5.26
CA HIS A 354 0.64 5.32 6.68
C HIS A 354 1.16 6.49 7.52
N LEU A 355 2.09 7.29 7.00
CA LEU A 355 2.58 8.48 7.71
C LEU A 355 1.47 9.52 7.89
N MET A 356 0.63 9.74 6.86
CA MET A 356 -0.58 10.56 6.97
C MET A 356 -1.59 10.00 7.99
N ALA A 357 -1.75 8.67 8.09
CA ALA A 357 -2.66 8.04 9.05
C ALA A 357 -2.25 8.31 10.50
N VAL A 358 -0.96 8.11 10.82
CA VAL A 358 -0.42 8.38 12.15
C VAL A 358 -0.50 9.88 12.47
N MET A 359 -0.11 10.76 11.54
CA MET A 359 -0.25 12.21 11.76
C MET A 359 -1.69 12.67 11.94
N ARG A 360 -2.65 12.05 11.23
CA ARG A 360 -4.08 12.31 11.41
C ARG A 360 -4.56 11.89 12.78
N PHE A 361 -4.13 10.71 13.26
CA PHE A 361 -4.50 10.21 14.57
C PHE A 361 -3.95 11.10 15.69
N GLU A 362 -2.64 11.33 15.69
CA GLU A 362 -1.92 12.06 16.74
C GLU A 362 -2.29 13.55 16.80
N SER A 363 -2.62 14.18 15.67
CA SER A 363 -3.17 15.55 15.64
C SER A 363 -4.68 15.63 15.95
N ALA A 364 -5.36 14.52 16.24
CA ALA A 364 -6.83 14.43 16.36
C ALA A 364 -7.58 14.99 15.13
N GLY A 365 -7.06 14.69 13.94
CA GLY A 365 -7.67 14.96 12.64
C GLY A 365 -7.45 16.38 12.08
N THR A 366 -6.68 17.23 12.74
CA THR A 366 -6.47 18.63 12.33
C THR A 366 -5.19 18.87 11.51
N PHE A 367 -4.17 18.02 11.66
CA PHE A 367 -2.80 18.23 11.15
C PHE A 367 -2.13 19.54 11.64
N ASP A 368 -2.64 20.13 12.72
CA ASP A 368 -2.11 21.38 13.29
C ASP A 368 -0.72 21.14 13.94
N PRO A 369 0.36 21.83 13.49
CA PRO A 369 1.70 21.65 14.02
C PRO A 369 1.86 22.21 15.46
N ALA A 370 0.95 23.07 15.92
CA ALA A 370 0.89 23.56 17.30
C ALA A 370 -0.01 22.70 18.22
N LYS A 371 -0.72 21.71 17.67
CA LYS A 371 -1.68 20.86 18.39
C LYS A 371 -1.05 20.24 19.63
N GLN A 372 -1.60 20.53 20.81
CA GLN A 372 -1.14 19.91 22.05
C GLN A 372 -2.14 18.89 22.62
N ASN A 373 -1.62 17.75 23.09
CA ASN A 373 -2.35 16.87 23.99
C ASN A 373 -2.67 17.63 25.30
N PRO A 374 -3.93 17.64 25.78
CA PRO A 374 -4.32 18.46 26.94
C PRO A 374 -3.63 18.00 28.24
N THR A 375 -3.31 16.71 28.37
CA THR A 375 -2.73 16.11 29.57
C THR A 375 -1.20 16.11 29.52
N THR A 376 -0.60 15.51 28.49
CA THR A 376 0.86 15.29 28.42
C THR A 376 1.63 16.50 27.85
N LYS A 377 0.93 17.46 27.23
CA LYS A 377 1.52 18.56 26.44
C LYS A 377 2.48 18.06 25.34
N ALA A 378 2.30 16.82 24.88
CA ALA A 378 2.84 16.33 23.61
C ALA A 378 2.36 17.26 22.47
N THR A 379 3.17 17.47 21.42
CA THR A 379 2.98 18.61 20.50
C THR A 379 3.21 18.27 19.02
N GLY A 380 2.33 18.76 18.15
CA GLY A 380 2.48 18.71 16.69
C GLY A 380 2.04 17.42 16.02
N LEU A 381 2.41 17.28 14.74
CA LEU A 381 1.94 16.26 13.80
C LEU A 381 2.04 14.82 14.32
N ILE A 382 3.12 14.49 15.04
CA ILE A 382 3.34 13.17 15.67
C ILE A 382 3.45 13.25 17.20
N GLN A 383 2.88 14.31 17.81
CA GLN A 383 2.82 14.51 19.26
C GLN A 383 4.18 14.33 19.98
N PHE A 384 5.16 15.15 19.60
CA PHE A 384 6.48 15.19 20.24
C PHE A 384 6.37 15.50 21.75
N LEU A 385 6.95 14.62 22.57
CA LEU A 385 7.35 14.89 23.95
C LEU A 385 8.69 15.66 23.98
N ASP A 386 9.03 16.27 25.12
CA ASP A 386 10.23 17.12 25.26
C ASP A 386 11.52 16.37 24.93
N LYS A 387 11.65 15.12 25.40
CA LYS A 387 12.80 14.26 25.11
C LYS A 387 12.92 13.94 23.61
N SER A 388 11.81 13.68 22.92
CA SER A 388 11.79 13.39 21.49
C SER A 388 12.05 14.62 20.62
N ALA A 389 11.58 15.80 21.02
CA ALA A 389 11.92 17.06 20.35
C ALA A 389 13.42 17.35 20.49
N ALA A 390 13.96 17.24 21.70
CA ALA A 390 15.38 17.44 21.97
C ALA A 390 16.27 16.47 21.20
N ALA A 391 15.85 15.20 21.05
CA ALA A 391 16.57 14.18 20.28
C ALA A 391 16.72 14.51 18.78
N VAL A 392 15.80 15.29 18.20
CA VAL A 392 15.88 15.77 16.81
C VAL A 392 16.38 17.22 16.67
N GLY A 393 16.83 17.81 17.78
CA GLY A 393 17.46 19.13 17.82
C GLY A 393 16.48 20.32 17.82
N THR A 394 15.36 20.22 18.54
CA THR A 394 14.38 21.33 18.70
C THR A 394 13.62 21.20 20.04
N THR A 395 12.77 22.17 20.35
CA THR A 395 11.86 22.18 21.50
C THR A 395 10.39 22.12 21.08
N LYS A 396 9.48 21.78 22.00
CA LYS A 396 8.02 21.81 21.75
C LYS A 396 7.49 23.22 21.46
N ASP A 397 8.15 24.27 21.94
CA ASP A 397 7.71 25.64 21.71
C ASP A 397 8.14 26.18 20.34
N GLU A 398 9.34 25.79 19.86
CA GLU A 398 9.73 26.00 18.45
C GLU A 398 8.82 25.23 17.49
N LEU A 399 8.52 23.95 17.80
CA LEU A 399 7.64 23.11 16.98
C LEU A 399 6.26 23.76 16.72
N LYS A 400 5.71 24.51 17.69
CA LYS A 400 4.43 25.24 17.53
C LYS A 400 4.50 26.42 16.55
N GLN A 401 5.68 27.02 16.36
CA GLN A 401 5.87 28.15 15.45
C GLN A 401 6.16 27.71 14.00
N MET A 402 6.35 26.40 13.78
CA MET A 402 6.61 25.83 12.46
C MET A 402 5.33 25.65 11.66
N THR A 403 5.42 25.83 10.34
CA THR A 403 4.41 25.31 9.41
C THR A 403 4.46 23.78 9.36
N GLN A 404 3.40 23.16 8.82
CA GLN A 404 3.35 21.71 8.60
C GLN A 404 4.55 21.22 7.78
N VAL A 405 4.92 21.95 6.71
CA VAL A 405 6.07 21.64 5.84
C VAL A 405 7.40 21.72 6.60
N GLN A 406 7.59 22.72 7.46
CA GLN A 406 8.80 22.84 8.28
C GLN A 406 8.88 21.74 9.35
N GLN A 407 7.76 21.42 9.99
CA GLN A 407 7.74 20.39 11.03
C GLN A 407 8.05 18.99 10.46
N MET A 408 7.78 18.74 9.18
CA MET A 408 8.14 17.49 8.51
C MET A 408 9.65 17.20 8.48
N ASP A 409 10.53 18.20 8.55
CA ASP A 409 11.98 17.97 8.67
C ASP A 409 12.35 17.31 10.01
N PHE A 410 11.59 17.61 11.06
CA PHE A 410 11.78 17.03 12.39
C PHE A 410 11.04 15.69 12.54
N VAL A 411 9.91 15.51 11.86
CA VAL A 411 9.27 14.19 11.66
C VAL A 411 10.24 13.23 10.95
N GLN A 412 10.90 13.67 9.87
CA GLN A 412 11.88 12.86 9.15
C GLN A 412 13.03 12.40 10.06
N LYS A 413 13.68 13.33 10.76
CA LYS A 413 14.74 13.00 11.74
C LYS A 413 14.25 12.03 12.83
N TYR A 414 13.00 12.19 13.28
CA TYR A 414 12.40 11.34 14.31
C TYR A 414 12.15 9.91 13.82
N PHE A 415 11.89 9.69 12.54
CA PHE A 415 11.73 8.35 11.98
C PHE A 415 13.07 7.72 11.53
N GLN A 416 14.08 8.52 11.15
CA GLN A 416 15.42 8.04 10.74
C GLN A 416 16.19 7.25 11.83
N GLN A 417 15.82 7.40 13.11
CA GLN A 417 16.37 6.61 14.24
C GLN A 417 15.76 5.19 14.35
N PHE A 418 14.86 4.79 13.46
CA PHE A 418 14.19 3.48 13.49
C PHE A 418 14.33 2.71 12.17
N THR A 419 14.45 1.39 12.26
CA THR A 419 14.31 0.49 11.10
C THR A 419 12.86 0.02 11.01
N LEU A 420 12.10 0.60 10.07
CA LEU A 420 10.68 0.27 9.86
C LEU A 420 10.52 -0.68 8.66
N ARG A 421 9.57 -1.62 8.73
CA ARG A 421 9.19 -2.41 7.54
C ARG A 421 8.44 -1.52 6.54
N PRO A 422 8.81 -1.53 5.24
CA PRO A 422 8.03 -0.89 4.19
C PRO A 422 6.57 -1.37 4.22
N ASN A 423 5.63 -0.48 3.91
CA ASN A 423 4.19 -0.78 3.92
C ASN A 423 3.63 -1.39 5.23
N ASN A 424 4.27 -1.18 6.39
CA ASN A 424 3.73 -1.63 7.68
C ASN A 424 3.22 -0.46 8.53
N LEU A 425 1.91 -0.22 8.55
CA LEU A 425 1.30 0.82 9.40
C LEU A 425 1.68 0.65 10.87
N GLY A 426 1.69 -0.60 11.35
CA GLY A 426 2.01 -0.92 12.74
C GLY A 426 3.41 -0.50 13.16
N ASP A 427 4.43 -0.60 12.29
CA ASP A 427 5.77 -0.13 12.62
C ASP A 427 5.84 1.41 12.66
N VAL A 428 5.18 2.12 11.73
CA VAL A 428 5.10 3.59 11.74
C VAL A 428 4.35 4.08 12.99
N ALA A 429 3.29 3.38 13.39
CA ALA A 429 2.49 3.68 14.57
C ALA A 429 3.25 3.36 15.88
N MET A 430 3.91 2.20 15.97
CA MET A 430 4.75 1.82 17.11
C MET A 430 5.94 2.75 17.30
N ALA A 431 6.53 3.29 16.23
CA ALA A 431 7.59 4.29 16.32
C ALA A 431 7.17 5.60 17.02
N VAL A 432 5.87 5.89 17.13
CA VAL A 432 5.35 7.01 17.93
C VAL A 432 4.99 6.55 19.35
N ILE A 433 4.13 5.53 19.52
CA ILE A 433 3.61 5.16 20.85
C ILE A 433 4.54 4.27 21.68
N TRP A 434 5.21 3.28 21.06
CA TRP A 434 5.97 2.24 21.77
C TRP A 434 7.06 1.60 20.89
N PRO A 435 8.20 2.28 20.65
CA PRO A 435 9.19 1.82 19.65
C PRO A 435 9.77 0.42 19.87
N LYS A 436 9.67 -0.14 21.09
CA LYS A 436 10.06 -1.52 21.41
C LYS A 436 9.20 -2.59 20.69
N ALA A 437 8.02 -2.21 20.19
CA ALA A 437 7.10 -3.07 19.48
C ALA A 437 7.20 -2.97 17.94
N ILE A 438 8.14 -2.17 17.40
CA ILE A 438 8.51 -2.21 15.99
C ILE A 438 9.01 -3.63 15.65
N GLY A 439 8.59 -4.17 14.50
CA GLY A 439 8.97 -5.52 14.06
C GLY A 439 8.34 -6.68 14.84
N LYS A 440 7.47 -6.42 15.83
CA LYS A 440 6.75 -7.48 16.57
C LYS A 440 5.54 -7.99 15.79
N SER A 441 5.02 -9.14 16.24
CA SER A 441 3.69 -9.63 15.94
C SER A 441 2.63 -8.68 16.50
N ASP A 442 1.44 -8.67 15.92
CA ASP A 442 0.38 -7.77 16.38
C ASP A 442 -0.21 -8.25 17.73
N SER A 443 -0.11 -9.54 18.04
CA SER A 443 -0.34 -10.10 19.38
C SER A 443 0.82 -9.84 20.37
N TYR A 444 1.34 -8.61 20.37
CA TYR A 444 2.40 -8.18 21.27
C TYR A 444 1.85 -7.12 22.22
N VAL A 445 1.73 -7.49 23.48
CA VAL A 445 1.27 -6.62 24.57
C VAL A 445 2.17 -5.39 24.68
N LEU A 446 1.57 -4.22 24.52
CA LEU A 446 2.18 -2.91 24.73
C LEU A 446 2.15 -2.53 26.21
N PHE A 447 0.98 -2.68 26.85
CA PHE A 447 0.69 -2.28 28.22
C PHE A 447 -0.26 -3.28 28.89
N SER A 448 -0.02 -3.65 30.14
CA SER A 448 -0.90 -4.52 30.95
C SER A 448 -1.59 -3.76 32.07
N GLU A 449 -2.77 -4.20 32.51
CA GLU A 449 -3.48 -3.60 33.64
C GLU A 449 -2.63 -3.55 34.92
N GLY A 450 -2.87 -2.53 35.74
CA GLY A 450 -2.01 -2.18 36.87
C GLY A 450 -0.75 -1.40 36.49
N SER A 451 -0.34 -1.37 35.21
CA SER A 451 0.71 -0.47 34.75
C SER A 451 0.19 0.95 34.52
N GLY A 452 0.98 1.97 34.90
CA GLY A 452 0.61 3.37 34.64
C GLY A 452 0.54 3.72 33.15
N ALA A 453 1.20 2.94 32.29
CA ALA A 453 1.10 3.08 30.84
C ALA A 453 -0.27 2.60 30.33
N TYR A 454 -0.78 1.48 30.85
CA TYR A 454 -2.16 1.03 30.60
C TYR A 454 -3.17 2.01 31.18
N SER A 455 -2.99 2.51 32.41
CA SER A 455 -3.90 3.50 33.01
C SER A 455 -4.03 4.79 32.19
N ALA A 456 -2.97 5.22 31.50
CA ALA A 456 -3.01 6.37 30.59
C ALA A 456 -3.67 6.07 29.24
N ASN A 457 -3.81 4.79 28.88
CA ASN A 457 -4.17 4.31 27.55
C ASN A 457 -5.40 3.38 27.50
N LYS A 458 -6.05 3.01 28.63
CA LYS A 458 -7.09 1.96 28.73
C LYS A 458 -8.20 2.01 27.66
N LYS A 459 -8.49 3.17 27.08
CA LYS A 459 -9.35 3.33 25.87
C LYS A 459 -8.87 2.61 24.59
N LEU A 460 -7.70 1.98 24.62
CA LEU A 460 -7.07 1.24 23.52
C LEU A 460 -7.20 -0.28 23.68
N ASP A 461 -7.46 -0.75 24.89
CA ASP A 461 -8.00 -2.08 25.19
C ASP A 461 -9.47 -2.07 24.72
N ARG A 462 -9.87 -3.08 23.95
CA ARG A 462 -11.11 -3.09 23.16
C ARG A 462 -11.96 -4.34 23.32
N ASP A 463 -11.42 -5.43 23.85
CA ASP A 463 -12.20 -6.59 24.31
C ASP A 463 -12.26 -6.70 25.85
N ASP A 464 -11.68 -5.74 26.57
CA ASP A 464 -11.66 -5.62 28.04
C ASP A 464 -10.94 -6.82 28.72
N ASP A 465 -9.93 -7.42 28.05
CA ASP A 465 -9.18 -8.58 28.58
C ASP A 465 -8.12 -8.20 29.63
N GLY A 466 -7.66 -6.94 29.63
CA GLY A 466 -6.70 -6.39 30.58
C GLY A 466 -5.29 -6.13 30.04
N ASP A 467 -4.98 -6.55 28.82
CA ASP A 467 -3.81 -6.11 28.06
C ASP A 467 -4.21 -5.10 26.97
N VAL A 468 -3.23 -4.34 26.44
CA VAL A 468 -3.36 -3.55 25.20
C VAL A 468 -2.40 -4.15 24.21
N GLU A 469 -2.91 -4.81 23.17
CA GLU A 469 -2.10 -5.39 22.11
C GLU A 469 -1.69 -4.36 21.03
N ARG A 470 -0.66 -4.72 20.26
CA ARG A 470 -0.23 -3.97 19.06
C ARG A 470 -1.32 -3.97 17.98
N SER A 471 -2.08 -5.07 17.85
CA SER A 471 -3.26 -5.23 16.99
C SER A 471 -4.27 -4.10 17.21
N GLU A 472 -4.71 -3.91 18.45
CA GLU A 472 -5.78 -2.99 18.82
C GLU A 472 -5.43 -1.53 18.58
N TYR A 473 -4.21 -1.10 18.91
CA TYR A 473 -3.77 0.28 18.61
C TYR A 473 -3.67 0.51 17.10
N VAL A 474 -3.26 -0.48 16.31
CA VAL A 474 -3.23 -0.36 14.84
C VAL A 474 -4.64 -0.23 14.28
N GLU A 475 -5.59 -1.06 14.72
CA GLU A 475 -7.01 -0.88 14.35
C GLU A 475 -7.56 0.47 14.82
N PHE A 476 -7.18 0.94 16.02
CA PHE A 476 -7.62 2.22 16.55
C PHE A 476 -7.08 3.40 15.72
N VAL A 477 -5.83 3.35 15.27
CA VAL A 477 -5.26 4.31 14.32
C VAL A 477 -6.01 4.25 12.98
N GLN A 478 -6.22 3.07 12.39
CA GLN A 478 -6.95 2.90 11.12
C GLN A 478 -8.37 3.50 11.20
N LYS A 479 -9.13 3.12 12.23
CA LYS A 479 -10.52 3.55 12.44
C LYS A 479 -10.65 5.05 12.67
N ASN A 480 -9.81 5.63 13.53
CA ASN A 480 -9.87 7.07 13.84
C ASN A 480 -9.25 7.94 12.73
N ALA A 481 -8.31 7.41 11.95
CA ALA A 481 -7.83 8.06 10.73
C ALA A 481 -8.85 7.96 9.57
N ASN A 482 -9.87 7.10 9.68
CA ASN A 482 -10.81 6.79 8.59
C ASN A 482 -10.07 6.27 7.34
N TYR A 483 -9.15 5.32 7.58
CA TYR A 483 -8.03 4.98 6.71
C TYR A 483 -8.12 3.56 6.13
N ASN A 484 -8.29 3.44 4.81
CA ASN A 484 -8.75 2.19 4.16
C ASN A 484 -7.99 1.78 2.87
N TYR A 485 -6.73 2.17 2.64
CA TYR A 485 -6.05 1.90 1.35
C TYR A 485 -4.58 1.45 1.40
N ASN A 486 -4.24 0.52 0.50
CA ASN A 486 -2.87 0.09 0.15
C ASN A 486 -2.20 1.03 -0.88
N LEU A 487 -2.49 2.33 -0.82
CA LEU A 487 -1.92 3.32 -1.75
C LEU A 487 -0.42 3.50 -1.46
N GLN A 488 0.43 3.32 -2.48
CA GLN A 488 1.88 3.46 -2.36
C GLN A 488 2.35 4.93 -2.37
N SER A 489 1.52 5.83 -2.89
CA SER A 489 1.78 7.25 -3.13
C SER A 489 0.54 8.11 -2.82
N ILE A 490 0.73 9.38 -2.48
CA ILE A 490 -0.38 10.35 -2.33
C ILE A 490 -0.96 10.75 -3.68
N PHE A 491 -0.12 10.75 -4.71
CA PHE A 491 -0.46 11.16 -6.07
C PHE A 491 -0.65 9.96 -7.00
N LYS A 492 -1.49 10.15 -8.02
CA LYS A 492 -1.75 9.21 -9.12
C LYS A 492 -0.62 9.21 -10.15
#